data_AF-A0A9X7VYU5-F1
#
_entry.id   AF-A0A9X7VYU5-F1
#
_cell.length_a   1.000
_cell.length_b   1.000
_cell.length_c   1.000
_cell.angle_alpha   90.00
_cell.angle_beta   90.00
_cell.angle_gamma   90.00
#
_symmetry.space_group_name_H-M   'P 1'
#
loop_
_entity.id
_entity.type
_entity.pdbx_description
1 polymer ?
#
loop_
_entity_poly.entity_id
_entity_poly.type
_entity_poly.pdbx_seq_one_letter_code
_entity_poly.pdbx_strand_id
1 'polypeptide(L)'
;MSGEAIAEVIRHSYTKGQRIDLQTSGLEYTIITDEEGHLLDLDLFLHGDKLDPKRLYQVVTNDYIAYGGDGYHFRGKMVKESAGEMANAMIRFAEYCHTQYGHIDYQSEGRIKIKVSPSDM
;
A
#
# COMPACT_ATOMS: atom_id res chain seq x y z
N MET A 1 -0.78 -1.48 13.08
CA MET A 1 0.60 -1.82 12.68
C MET A 1 1.48 -0.59 12.88
N SER A 2 2.77 -0.74 13.15
CA SER A 2 3.67 0.42 13.20
C SER A 2 3.95 0.94 11.77
N GLY A 3 4.42 2.19 11.64
CA GLY A 3 4.90 2.71 10.35
C GLY A 3 6.03 1.87 9.78
N GLU A 4 6.93 1.37 10.63
CA GLU A 4 8.00 0.43 10.25
C GLU A 4 7.44 -0.85 9.62
N ALA A 5 6.42 -1.45 10.25
CA ALA A 5 5.79 -2.66 9.72
C ALA A 5 5.07 -2.43 8.39
N ILE A 6 4.57 -1.22 8.14
CA ILE A 6 4.01 -0.83 6.84
C ILE A 6 5.13 -0.74 5.80
N ALA A 7 6.26 -0.12 6.15
CA ALA A 7 7.42 -0.04 5.26
C ALA A 7 7.98 -1.42 4.90
N GLU A 8 8.02 -2.37 5.85
CA GLU A 8 8.39 -3.77 5.59
C GLU A 8 7.47 -4.44 4.56
N VAL A 9 6.15 -4.20 4.66
CA VAL A 9 5.16 -4.74 3.70
C VAL A 9 5.33 -4.14 2.30
N ILE A 10 5.55 -2.82 2.20
CA ILE A 10 5.80 -2.15 0.92
C ILE A 10 7.13 -2.60 0.31
N ARG A 11 8.16 -2.78 1.14
CA ARG A 11 9.46 -3.33 0.73
C ARG A 11 9.28 -4.71 0.09
N HIS A 12 8.60 -5.63 0.79
CA HIS A 12 8.31 -6.97 0.28
C HIS A 12 7.54 -6.94 -1.05
N SER A 13 6.56 -6.03 -1.16
CA SER A 13 5.76 -5.84 -2.37
C SER A 13 6.64 -5.62 -3.61
N TYR A 14 7.67 -4.78 -3.48
CA TYR A 14 8.60 -4.52 -4.57
C TYR A 14 9.64 -5.63 -4.72
N THR A 15 10.31 -6.04 -3.64
CA THR A 15 11.48 -6.92 -3.73
C THR A 15 11.15 -8.35 -4.15
N LYS A 16 9.90 -8.83 -3.96
CA LYS A 16 9.52 -10.20 -4.35
C LYS A 16 9.59 -10.45 -5.86
N GLY A 17 9.57 -9.41 -6.68
CA GLY A 17 9.64 -9.53 -8.14
C GLY A 17 10.07 -8.28 -8.89
N GLN A 18 10.70 -7.32 -8.19
CA GLN A 18 11.09 -5.99 -8.69
C GLN A 18 9.96 -5.26 -9.43
N ARG A 19 8.72 -5.42 -8.95
CA ARG A 19 7.52 -4.84 -9.54
C ARG A 19 6.57 -4.35 -8.46
N ILE A 20 5.76 -3.35 -8.77
CA ILE A 20 4.69 -2.90 -7.88
C ILE A 20 3.61 -3.96 -7.84
N ASP A 21 3.28 -4.44 -6.63
CA ASP A 21 2.27 -5.47 -6.43
C ASP A 21 1.09 -5.00 -5.54
N LEU A 22 1.36 -4.16 -4.53
CA LEU A 22 0.30 -3.60 -3.68
C LEU A 22 -0.25 -2.30 -4.24
N GLN A 23 -1.59 -2.24 -4.29
CA GLN A 23 -2.33 -1.00 -4.45
C GLN A 23 -2.68 -0.42 -3.08
N THR A 24 -2.72 0.90 -2.97
CA THR A 24 -2.98 1.61 -1.69
C THR A 24 -4.08 2.64 -1.84
N SER A 25 -4.72 2.99 -0.73
CA SER A 25 -5.59 4.16 -0.60
C SER A 25 -5.19 4.94 0.66
N GLY A 26 -5.14 6.27 0.57
CA GLY A 26 -4.65 7.16 1.65
C GLY A 26 -3.13 7.19 1.84
N LEU A 27 -2.43 6.08 1.55
CA LEU A 27 -0.97 5.97 1.56
C LEU A 27 -0.40 6.25 0.16
N GLU A 28 0.55 7.19 0.11
CA GLU A 28 1.43 7.42 -1.03
C GLU A 28 2.82 6.87 -0.71
N TYR A 29 3.48 6.25 -1.69
CA TYR A 29 4.86 5.81 -1.51
C TYR A 29 5.70 5.92 -2.77
N THR A 30 6.99 6.20 -2.57
CA THR A 30 8.01 6.20 -3.62
C THR A 30 9.05 5.13 -3.32
N ILE A 31 9.25 4.24 -4.29
CA ILE A 31 10.34 3.26 -4.31
C ILE A 31 11.57 3.95 -4.88
N ILE A 32 12.66 3.99 -4.11
CA ILE A 32 13.94 4.55 -4.54
C ILE A 32 14.86 3.38 -4.88
N THR A 33 15.39 3.34 -6.11
CA THR A 33 16.23 2.24 -6.59
C THR A 33 17.59 2.74 -7.07
N ASP A 34 18.56 1.83 -7.22
CA ASP A 34 19.73 2.05 -8.07
C ASP A 34 19.35 1.92 -9.56
N GLU A 35 20.37 2.02 -10.44
CA GLU A 35 20.20 1.89 -11.90
C GLU A 35 19.81 0.47 -12.32
N GLU A 36 20.17 -0.54 -11.52
CA GLU A 36 19.85 -1.95 -11.71
C GLU A 36 18.45 -2.34 -11.17
N GLY A 37 17.75 -1.42 -10.50
CA GLY A 37 16.42 -1.66 -9.92
C GLY A 37 16.46 -2.38 -8.56
N HIS A 38 17.59 -2.39 -7.86
CA HIS A 38 17.63 -2.80 -6.46
C HIS A 38 17.07 -1.68 -5.58
N LEU A 39 16.26 -2.07 -4.60
CA LEU A 39 15.68 -1.12 -3.67
C LEU A 39 16.76 -0.53 -2.74
N LEU A 40 16.88 0.80 -2.76
CA LEU A 40 17.72 1.57 -1.83
C LEU A 40 16.89 2.04 -0.63
N ASP A 41 15.75 2.69 -0.88
CA ASP A 41 14.94 3.29 0.18
C ASP A 41 13.46 3.43 -0.20
N LEU A 42 12.63 3.80 0.77
CA LEU A 42 11.20 4.07 0.62
C LEU A 42 10.84 5.39 1.29
N ASP A 43 10.18 6.27 0.53
CA ASP A 43 9.46 7.40 1.11
C ASP A 43 7.96 7.07 1.19
N LEU A 44 7.38 7.15 2.40
CA LEU A 44 5.98 6.86 2.65
C LEU A 44 5.28 8.10 3.24
N PHE A 45 4.12 8.45 2.71
CA PHE A 45 3.31 9.57 3.16
C PHE A 45 1.86 9.15 3.37
N LEU A 46 1.26 9.52 4.49
CA LEU A 46 -0.16 9.31 4.79
C LEU A 46 -0.84 10.67 4.84
N HIS A 47 -1.73 10.95 3.88
CA HIS A 47 -2.39 12.25 3.75
C HIS A 47 -1.41 13.44 3.64
N GLY A 48 -0.28 13.23 2.96
CA GLY A 48 0.76 14.25 2.76
C GLY A 48 1.82 14.34 3.87
N ASP A 49 1.57 13.74 5.03
CA ASP A 49 2.53 13.70 6.13
C ASP A 49 3.45 12.49 6.04
N LYS A 50 4.76 12.68 6.27
CA LYS A 50 5.71 11.56 6.30
C LYS A 50 5.30 10.55 7.36
N LEU A 51 5.28 9.27 6.99
CA LEU A 51 4.89 8.20 7.89
C LEU A 51 5.89 8.10 9.06
N ASP A 52 5.39 8.11 10.29
CA ASP A 52 6.22 7.94 11.48
C ASP A 52 6.45 6.43 11.72
N PRO A 53 7.71 5.96 11.71
CA PRO A 53 8.01 4.54 11.86
C PRO A 53 7.53 3.95 13.20
N LYS A 54 7.44 4.76 14.26
CA LYS A 54 7.07 4.32 15.60
C LYS A 54 5.58 4.45 15.89
N ARG A 55 4.85 5.28 15.15
CA ARG A 55 3.40 5.47 15.34
C ARG A 55 2.62 4.23 14.89
N LEU A 56 1.50 3.96 15.57
CA LEU A 56 0.57 2.91 15.20
C LEU A 56 -0.52 3.44 14.26
N TYR A 57 -0.78 2.68 13.20
CA TYR A 57 -1.79 2.95 12.19
C TYR A 57 -2.77 1.78 12.09
N GLN A 58 -4.01 2.09 11.74
CA GLN A 58 -5.01 1.10 11.39
C GLN A 58 -4.92 0.85 9.88
N VAL A 59 -4.81 -0.42 9.50
CA VAL A 59 -4.68 -0.86 8.11
C VAL A 59 -5.79 -1.86 7.86
N VAL A 60 -6.37 -1.81 6.66
CA VAL A 60 -7.38 -2.76 6.19
C VAL A 60 -6.81 -3.45 4.96
N THR A 61 -6.96 -4.77 4.90
CA THR A 61 -6.55 -5.59 3.76
C THR A 61 -7.46 -6.82 3.66
N ASN A 62 -7.32 -7.62 2.59
CA ASN A 62 -7.96 -8.92 2.48
C ASN A 62 -7.30 -9.96 3.41
N ASP A 63 -8.05 -11.00 3.72
CA ASP A 63 -7.62 -12.12 4.56
C ASP A 63 -6.48 -12.92 3.94
N TYR A 64 -6.48 -13.13 2.61
CA TYR A 64 -5.43 -13.88 1.91
C TYR A 64 -4.03 -13.36 2.24
N ILE A 65 -3.74 -12.07 2.06
CA ILE A 65 -2.41 -11.52 2.38
C ILE A 65 -2.24 -11.24 3.88
N ALA A 66 -3.32 -11.00 4.64
CA ALA A 66 -3.23 -10.86 6.10
C ALA A 66 -2.71 -12.15 6.77
N TYR A 67 -3.07 -13.31 6.23
CA TYR A 67 -2.66 -14.63 6.73
C TYR A 67 -1.41 -15.20 6.05
N GLY A 68 -0.68 -14.42 5.26
CA GLY A 68 0.60 -14.83 4.69
C GLY A 68 0.59 -15.21 3.21
N GLY A 69 -0.53 -15.04 2.51
CA GLY A 69 -0.60 -15.15 1.07
C GLY A 69 0.47 -14.30 0.38
N ASP A 70 1.03 -14.79 -0.72
CA ASP A 70 2.15 -14.17 -1.44
C ASP A 70 3.40 -13.84 -0.58
N GLY A 71 3.54 -14.49 0.58
CA GLY A 71 4.65 -14.27 1.50
C GLY A 71 4.59 -12.96 2.28
N TYR A 72 3.46 -12.25 2.26
CA TYR A 72 3.31 -11.02 3.04
C TYR A 72 3.30 -11.31 4.54
N HIS A 73 3.91 -10.43 5.34
CA HIS A 73 3.90 -10.56 6.79
C HIS A 73 3.44 -9.27 7.45
N PHE A 74 2.16 -9.22 7.82
CA PHE A 74 1.55 -8.05 8.47
C PHE A 74 1.76 -8.09 9.99
N ARG A 75 2.69 -7.28 10.50
CA ARG A 75 2.99 -7.19 11.94
C ARG A 75 2.12 -6.15 12.65
N GLY A 76 1.18 -6.63 13.45
CA GLY A 76 0.36 -5.80 14.32
C GLY A 76 -0.72 -6.57 15.07
N LYS A 77 -1.50 -5.85 15.88
CA LYS A 77 -2.68 -6.41 16.53
C LYS A 77 -3.83 -6.46 15.53
N MET A 78 -4.37 -7.65 15.30
CA MET A 78 -5.62 -7.81 14.57
C MET A 78 -6.78 -7.31 15.44
N VAL A 79 -7.50 -6.31 14.95
CA VAL A 79 -8.61 -5.68 15.70
C VAL A 79 -9.98 -6.14 15.21
N LYS A 80 -10.06 -6.64 13.98
CA LYS A 80 -11.27 -7.19 13.37
C LYS A 80 -10.88 -8.18 12.28
N GLU A 81 -11.37 -9.41 12.41
CA GLU A 81 -11.31 -10.42 11.35
C GLU A 81 -12.56 -10.38 10.49
N SER A 82 -12.43 -10.86 9.24
CA SER A 82 -13.54 -11.14 8.33
C SER A 82 -14.61 -10.05 8.30
N ALA A 83 -14.18 -8.81 8.01
CA ALA A 83 -15.05 -7.63 8.02
C ALA A 83 -16.12 -7.62 6.92
N GLY A 84 -16.07 -8.59 6.00
CA GLY A 84 -16.98 -8.80 4.88
C GLY A 84 -16.24 -9.33 3.66
N GLU A 85 -16.99 -9.78 2.67
CA GLU A 85 -16.44 -10.22 1.39
C GLU A 85 -15.91 -9.04 0.57
N MET A 86 -14.70 -9.14 0.03
CA MET A 86 -14.09 -8.08 -0.79
C MET A 86 -14.96 -7.71 -1.99
N ALA A 87 -15.54 -8.70 -2.68
CA ALA A 87 -16.43 -8.46 -3.81
C ALA A 87 -17.65 -7.62 -3.42
N ASN A 88 -18.29 -7.96 -2.30
CA ASN A 88 -19.45 -7.22 -1.80
C ASN A 88 -19.08 -5.81 -1.35
N ALA A 89 -17.90 -5.64 -0.72
CA ALA A 89 -17.40 -4.32 -0.34
C ALA A 89 -17.18 -3.43 -1.57
N MET A 90 -16.58 -3.97 -2.64
CA MET A 90 -16.34 -3.25 -3.89
C MET A 90 -17.64 -2.90 -4.61
N ILE A 91 -18.61 -3.82 -4.69
CA ILE A 91 -19.93 -3.56 -5.29
C ILE A 91 -20.63 -2.44 -4.53
N ARG A 92 -20.71 -2.53 -3.20
CA ARG A 92 -21.36 -1.49 -2.37
C ARG A 92 -20.67 -0.14 -2.49
N PHE A 93 -19.34 -0.12 -2.57
CA PHE A 93 -18.60 1.12 -2.78
C PHE A 93 -18.87 1.71 -4.16
N ALA A 94 -18.93 0.88 -5.20
CA ALA A 94 -19.28 1.31 -6.55
C ALA A 94 -20.71 1.87 -6.62
N GLU A 95 -21.69 1.21 -6.01
CA GLU A 95 -23.07 1.68 -5.92
C GLU A 95 -23.18 3.00 -5.15
N TYR A 96 -22.44 3.14 -4.04
CA TYR A 96 -22.35 4.38 -3.28
C TYR A 96 -21.79 5.50 -4.14
N CYS A 97 -20.64 5.30 -4.79
CA CYS A 97 -20.05 6.28 -5.69
C CYS A 97 -21.00 6.63 -6.83
N HIS A 98 -21.71 5.64 -7.37
CA HIS A 98 -22.66 5.87 -8.45
C HIS A 98 -23.81 6.79 -8.03
N THR A 99 -24.36 6.51 -6.85
CA THR A 99 -25.48 7.26 -6.28
C THR A 99 -25.08 8.68 -5.89
N GLN A 100 -23.87 8.86 -5.35
CA GLN A 100 -23.41 10.16 -4.84
C GLN A 100 -22.79 11.06 -5.91
N TYR A 101 -22.05 10.47 -6.86
CA TYR A 101 -21.16 11.21 -7.75
C TYR A 101 -21.40 10.91 -9.25
N GLY A 102 -22.33 10.02 -9.59
CA GLY A 102 -22.65 9.69 -10.98
C GLY A 102 -21.76 8.57 -11.54
N HIS A 103 -21.15 8.73 -12.71
CA HIS A 103 -20.30 7.66 -13.24
C HIS A 103 -19.00 7.53 -12.42
N ILE A 104 -18.53 6.30 -12.20
CA ILE A 104 -17.22 6.07 -11.61
C ILE A 104 -16.18 6.39 -12.68
N ASP A 105 -15.53 7.53 -12.52
CA ASP A 105 -14.38 7.95 -13.30
C ASP A 105 -13.14 7.84 -12.41
N TYR A 106 -12.22 6.95 -12.77
CA TYR A 106 -10.99 6.74 -12.00
C TYR A 106 -9.80 7.30 -12.76
N GLN A 107 -8.88 7.90 -12.01
CA GLN A 107 -7.64 8.45 -12.56
C GLN A 107 -6.45 7.96 -11.74
N SER A 108 -5.28 7.92 -12.37
CA SER A 108 -4.04 7.71 -11.64
C SER A 108 -3.74 8.97 -10.84
N GLU A 109 -3.80 8.85 -9.51
CA GLU A 109 -3.47 9.93 -8.57
C GLU A 109 -1.95 10.00 -8.28
N GLY A 110 -1.14 9.12 -8.88
CA GLY A 110 0.29 9.07 -8.64
C GLY A 110 0.67 8.63 -7.22
N ARG A 111 -0.19 7.87 -6.53
CA ARG A 111 0.08 7.33 -5.18
C ARG A 111 1.34 6.47 -5.11
N ILE A 112 1.73 5.86 -6.22
CA ILE A 112 2.85 4.93 -6.29
C ILE A 112 3.85 5.45 -7.34
N LYS A 113 5.10 5.63 -6.94
CA LYS A 113 6.18 6.12 -7.81
C LYS A 113 7.41 5.24 -7.68
N ILE A 114 8.19 5.15 -8.75
CA ILE A 114 9.55 4.61 -8.73
C ILE A 114 10.48 5.74 -9.15
N LYS A 115 11.57 5.94 -8.41
CA LYS A 115 12.64 6.88 -8.73
C LYS A 115 13.98 6.15 -8.69
N VAL A 116 14.79 6.37 -9.71
CA VAL A 116 16.19 5.94 -9.71
C VAL A 116 17.00 7.02 -9.00
N SER A 117 17.75 6.64 -7.95
CA SER A 117 18.72 7.53 -7.32
C SER A 117 19.86 7.77 -8.30
N PRO A 118 20.29 9.02 -8.52
CA PRO A 118 21.53 9.26 -9.25
C PRO A 118 22.67 8.52 -8.55
N SER A 119 23.47 7.77 -9.29
CA SER A 119 24.73 7.25 -8.81
C SER A 119 25.59 8.42 -8.33
N ASP A 120 26.15 8.34 -7.12
CA ASP A 120 27.24 9.23 -6.70
C ASP A 120 28.40 8.99 -7.68
N MET A 121 28.52 9.82 -8.73
CA MET A 121 29.64 9.80 -9.68
C MET A 121 30.92 10.32 -9.02
#